data_AF-A0A950Y0P9-F1
#
_entry.id   AF-A0A950Y0P9-F1
#
_cell.length_a   1.000
_cell.length_b   1.000
_cell.length_c   1.000
_cell.angle_alpha   90.00
_cell.angle_beta   90.00
_cell.angle_gamma   90.00
#
_symmetry.space_group_name_H-M   'P 1'
#
loop_
_entity.id
_entity.type
_entity.pdbx_description
1 polymer ?
#
loop_
_entity_poly.entity_id
_entity_poly.type
_entity_poly.pdbx_seq_one_letter_code
_entity_poly.pdbx_strand_id
1 'polypeptide(L)'
;MGQARRLMPPKLVEKAVALLIPPASREEVAGDLHERYRSLGHYVFETLQVLPCVIYSRIRRTSDARIVIIQALSLYLSFLIGAWLANIDFLHEAWAPVRLAAPAATMLAGIILEDAYAAPGLRAGWRLGRGPVVGVVLMLTTAARVAIPGLVAIYGGAVGLLLSSAVRLVFPPMIFPTSKPQP
;
A
#
# COMPACT_ATOMS: atom_id res chain seq x y z
N MET A 1 25.35 -43.94 -1.76
CA MET A 1 25.00 -42.79 -2.61
C MET A 1 23.56 -42.37 -2.30
N GLY A 2 23.38 -41.47 -1.34
CA GLY A 2 22.06 -41.04 -0.87
C GLY A 2 21.52 -39.92 -1.76
N GLN A 3 20.37 -40.14 -2.39
CA GLN A 3 19.62 -39.11 -3.10
C GLN A 3 19.30 -37.96 -2.15
N ALA A 4 19.99 -36.83 -2.32
CA ALA A 4 19.55 -35.55 -1.79
C ALA A 4 18.20 -35.24 -2.46
N ARG A 5 17.09 -35.52 -1.78
CA ARG A 5 15.78 -34.99 -2.18
C ARG A 5 15.96 -33.48 -2.23
N ARG A 6 15.90 -32.90 -3.42
CA ARG A 6 15.70 -31.46 -3.58
C ARG A 6 14.38 -31.16 -2.88
N LEU A 7 14.45 -30.66 -1.65
CA LEU A 7 13.28 -30.24 -0.92
C LEU A 7 12.79 -29.01 -1.69
N MET A 8 11.72 -29.16 -2.45
CA MET A 8 11.08 -28.02 -3.11
C MET A 8 10.11 -27.37 -2.13
N PRO A 9 10.00 -26.04 -2.10
CA PRO A 9 8.93 -25.39 -1.36
C PRO A 9 7.57 -25.85 -1.92
N PRO A 10 6.54 -26.01 -1.07
CA PRO A 10 5.21 -26.34 -1.55
C PRO A 10 4.67 -25.24 -2.46
N LYS A 11 4.11 -25.60 -3.62
CA LYS A 11 3.60 -24.67 -4.63
C LYS A 11 2.61 -23.63 -4.08
N LEU A 12 1.84 -23.98 -3.04
CA LEU A 12 0.91 -23.05 -2.38
C LEU A 12 1.64 -21.95 -1.59
N VAL A 13 2.71 -22.32 -0.88
CA VAL A 13 3.51 -21.39 -0.08
C VAL A 13 4.27 -20.45 -1.00
N GLU A 14 4.85 -20.99 -2.07
CA GLU A 14 5.52 -20.21 -3.12
C GLU A 14 4.56 -19.22 -3.77
N LYS A 15 3.32 -19.63 -4.08
CA LYS A 15 2.31 -18.74 -4.66
C LYS A 15 1.86 -17.65 -3.67
N ALA A 16 1.74 -17.96 -2.39
CA ALA A 16 1.42 -16.98 -1.35
C ALA A 16 2.56 -15.96 -1.18
N VAL A 17 3.80 -16.43 -1.11
CA VAL A 17 5.00 -15.58 -1.01
C VAL A 17 5.18 -14.73 -2.27
N ALA A 18 4.98 -15.29 -3.46
CA ALA A 18 4.99 -14.54 -4.70
C ALA A 18 3.89 -13.46 -4.78
N LEU A 19 2.72 -13.71 -4.17
CA LEU A 19 1.66 -12.70 -4.05
C LEU A 19 2.05 -11.56 -3.11
N LEU A 20 2.73 -11.89 -2.01
CA LEU A 20 3.24 -10.92 -1.03
C LEU A 20 4.41 -10.11 -1.58
N ILE A 21 5.30 -10.68 -2.40
CA ILE A 21 6.46 -9.95 -2.93
C ILE A 21 6.01 -9.01 -4.05
N PRO A 22 6.42 -7.71 -4.01
CA PRO A 22 6.18 -6.78 -5.10
C PRO A 22 6.64 -7.34 -6.46
N PRO A 23 5.85 -7.20 -7.54
CA PRO A 23 6.10 -7.88 -8.81
C PRO A 23 7.47 -7.59 -9.43
N ALA A 24 8.07 -6.42 -9.21
CA ALA A 24 9.39 -6.09 -9.76
C ALA A 24 10.57 -6.74 -9.03
N SER A 25 10.38 -7.18 -7.78
CA SER A 25 11.41 -7.85 -6.98
C SER A 25 11.11 -9.35 -6.82
N ARG A 26 10.06 -9.84 -7.49
CA ARG A 26 9.59 -11.21 -7.33
C ARG A 26 10.62 -12.22 -7.81
N GLU A 27 11.25 -12.01 -8.95
CA GLU A 27 12.24 -12.95 -9.49
C GLU A 27 13.50 -12.99 -8.63
N GLU A 28 14.05 -11.83 -8.26
CA GLU A 28 15.24 -11.73 -7.41
C GLU A 28 15.01 -12.33 -6.02
N VAL A 29 13.91 -11.97 -5.35
CA VAL A 29 13.62 -12.43 -3.98
C VAL A 29 13.14 -13.88 -3.96
N ALA A 30 12.34 -14.33 -4.93
CA ALA A 30 11.94 -15.74 -5.00
C ALA A 30 13.11 -16.64 -5.37
N GLY A 31 14.03 -16.17 -6.23
CA GLY A 31 15.28 -16.86 -6.54
C GLY A 31 16.15 -17.04 -5.29
N ASP A 32 16.43 -15.96 -4.56
CA ASP A 32 17.23 -16.00 -3.34
C ASP A 32 16.60 -16.90 -2.26
N LEU A 33 15.29 -16.80 -2.05
CA LEU A 33 14.56 -17.68 -1.12
C LEU A 33 14.55 -19.16 -1.56
N HIS A 34 14.57 -19.43 -2.87
CA HIS A 34 14.64 -20.80 -3.40
C HIS A 34 16.02 -21.41 -3.18
N GLU A 35 17.09 -20.63 -3.37
CA GLU A 35 18.47 -21.06 -3.12
C GLU A 35 18.74 -21.33 -1.64
N ARG A 36 18.11 -20.56 -0.75
CA ARG A 36 18.29 -20.66 0.72
C ARG A 36 17.26 -21.57 1.40
N TYR A 37 16.49 -22.33 0.62
CA TYR A 37 15.42 -23.17 1.15
C TYR A 37 15.97 -24.33 2.01
N ARG A 38 15.71 -24.26 3.32
CA ARG A 38 16.07 -25.29 4.30
C ARG A 38 14.85 -25.96 4.95
N SER A 39 13.80 -25.18 5.19
CA SER A 39 12.51 -25.62 5.72
C SER A 39 11.42 -24.58 5.43
N LEU A 40 10.15 -25.00 5.50
CA LEU A 40 8.99 -24.14 5.25
C LEU A 40 8.92 -22.96 6.24
N GLY A 41 9.19 -23.22 7.53
CA GLY A 41 9.23 -22.17 8.56
C GLY A 41 10.35 -21.16 8.34
N HIS A 42 11.54 -21.63 7.95
CA HIS A 42 12.67 -20.75 7.63
C HIS A 42 12.37 -19.87 6.40
N TYR A 43 11.78 -20.46 5.37
CA TYR A 43 11.36 -19.77 4.14
C TYR A 43 10.35 -18.64 4.42
N VAL A 44 9.32 -18.92 5.23
CA VAL A 44 8.30 -17.91 5.59
C VAL A 44 8.90 -16.80 6.47
N PHE A 45 9.73 -17.17 7.44
CA PHE A 45 10.36 -16.20 8.34
C PHE A 45 11.30 -15.25 7.59
N GLU A 46 12.13 -15.80 6.70
CA GLU A 46 13.05 -15.04 5.86
C GLU A 46 12.29 -14.12 4.90
N THR A 47 11.20 -14.62 4.30
CA THR A 47 10.29 -13.79 3.51
C THR A 47 9.77 -12.61 4.33
N LEU A 48 9.27 -12.86 5.55
CA LEU A 48 8.71 -11.82 6.42
C LEU A 48 9.75 -10.80 6.88
N GLN A 49 11.03 -11.16 6.96
CA GLN A 49 12.11 -10.22 7.28
C GLN A 49 12.53 -9.36 6.08
N VAL A 50 12.55 -9.95 4.88
CA VAL A 50 12.97 -9.24 3.66
C VAL A 50 11.85 -8.35 3.12
N LEU A 51 10.59 -8.76 3.27
CA LEU A 51 9.43 -8.07 2.71
C LEU A 51 9.33 -6.59 3.09
N PRO A 52 9.47 -6.17 4.36
CA PRO A 52 9.36 -4.76 4.74
C PRO A 52 10.48 -3.93 4.13
N CYS A 53 11.69 -4.49 4.01
CA CYS A 53 12.83 -3.80 3.41
C CYS A 53 12.62 -3.59 1.90
N VAL A 54 12.13 -4.59 1.19
CA VAL A 54 11.81 -4.50 -0.25
C VAL A 54 10.68 -3.51 -0.48
N ILE A 55 9.60 -3.58 0.31
CA ILE A 55 8.48 -2.62 0.23
C ILE A 55 8.98 -1.20 0.51
N TYR A 56 9.74 -0.97 1.58
CA TYR A 56 10.28 0.33 1.93
C TYR A 56 11.21 0.90 0.86
N SER A 57 12.12 0.07 0.34
CA SER A 57 13.03 0.45 -0.75
C SER A 57 12.24 0.83 -2.01
N ARG A 58 11.16 0.10 -2.31
CA ARG A 58 10.29 0.38 -3.46
C ARG A 58 9.54 1.69 -3.27
N ILE A 59 8.90 1.90 -2.11
CA ILE A 59 8.23 3.16 -1.75
C ILE A 59 9.21 4.32 -1.90
N ARG A 60 10.42 4.22 -1.34
CA ARG A 60 11.44 5.27 -1.45
C ARG A 60 11.81 5.60 -2.91
N ARG A 61 11.80 4.61 -3.80
CA ARG A 61 12.17 4.77 -5.22
C ARG A 61 11.01 5.20 -6.11
N THR A 62 9.77 4.84 -5.78
CA THR A 62 8.60 5.11 -6.62
C THR A 62 7.73 6.25 -6.11
N SER A 63 7.82 6.59 -4.83
CA SER A 63 7.05 7.67 -4.22
C SER A 63 7.86 8.96 -4.23
N ASP A 64 7.42 9.94 -5.00
CA ASP A 64 7.88 11.31 -4.83
C ASP A 64 7.36 11.83 -3.48
N ALA A 65 8.29 12.13 -2.56
CA ALA A 65 7.95 12.61 -1.23
C ALA A 65 7.02 13.84 -1.28
N ARG A 66 7.12 14.69 -2.31
CA ARG A 66 6.23 15.84 -2.50
C ARG A 66 4.80 15.40 -2.76
N ILE A 67 4.61 14.42 -3.64
CA ILE A 67 3.28 13.87 -3.96
C ILE A 67 2.67 13.21 -2.73
N VAL A 68 3.47 12.47 -1.94
CA VAL A 68 3.00 11.84 -0.70
C VAL A 68 2.55 12.88 0.32
N ILE A 69 3.30 13.96 0.50
CA ILE A 69 2.93 15.05 1.42
C ILE A 69 1.64 15.73 0.95
N ILE A 70 1.51 16.03 -0.35
CA ILE A 70 0.28 16.60 -0.91
C ILE A 70 -0.91 15.67 -0.66
N GLN A 71 -0.77 14.36 -0.95
CA GLN A 71 -1.83 13.39 -0.69
C GLN A 71 -2.18 13.29 0.80
N ALA A 72 -1.19 13.29 1.69
CA ALA A 72 -1.41 13.26 3.14
C ALA A 72 -2.24 14.47 3.61
N LEU A 73 -1.86 15.67 3.16
CA LEU A 73 -2.57 16.91 3.46
C LEU A 73 -3.98 16.91 2.86
N SER A 74 -4.12 16.49 1.60
CA SER A 74 -5.40 16.35 0.91
C SER A 74 -6.36 15.42 1.64
N LEU A 75 -5.88 14.25 2.10
CA LEU A 75 -6.68 13.31 2.87
C LEU A 75 -7.03 13.88 4.24
N TYR A 76 -6.07 14.47 4.95
CA TYR A 76 -6.37 15.06 6.26
C TYR A 76 -7.43 16.17 6.16
N LEU A 77 -7.29 17.07 5.17
CA LEU A 77 -8.26 18.12 4.90
C LEU A 77 -9.63 17.56 4.51
N SER A 78 -9.70 16.46 3.75
CA SER A 78 -10.99 15.85 3.42
C SER A 78 -11.73 15.34 4.64
N PHE A 79 -11.02 14.71 5.59
CA PHE A 79 -11.58 14.31 6.88
C PHE A 79 -11.97 15.49 7.76
N LEU A 80 -11.17 16.56 7.76
CA LEU A 80 -11.48 17.78 8.50
C LEU A 80 -12.75 18.47 7.97
N ILE A 81 -12.88 18.59 6.65
CA ILE A 81 -14.08 19.14 6.00
C ILE A 81 -15.29 18.23 6.26
N GLY A 82 -15.10 16.91 6.18
CA GLY A 82 -16.15 15.94 6.51
C GLY A 82 -16.63 16.06 7.96
N ALA A 83 -15.72 16.29 8.91
CA ALA A 83 -16.04 16.56 10.30
C ALA A 83 -16.81 17.89 10.45
N TRP A 84 -16.34 18.94 9.80
CA TRP A 84 -16.99 20.26 9.84
C TRP A 84 -18.42 20.23 9.29
N LEU A 85 -18.66 19.51 8.18
CA LEU A 85 -19.98 19.41 7.54
C LEU A 85 -20.95 18.50 8.30
N ALA A 86 -20.46 17.40 8.87
CA ALA A 86 -21.33 16.39 9.47
C ALA A 86 -21.50 16.52 10.99
N ASN A 87 -20.48 17.02 11.71
CA ASN A 87 -20.51 17.16 13.16
C ASN A 87 -19.44 18.14 13.67
N ILE A 88 -19.79 19.42 13.78
CA ILE A 88 -18.86 20.46 14.24
C ILE A 88 -18.51 20.33 15.73
N ASP A 89 -19.38 19.71 16.54
CA ASP A 89 -19.13 19.48 17.97
C ASP A 89 -17.95 18.52 18.17
N PHE A 90 -17.79 17.56 17.26
CA PHE A 90 -16.63 16.66 17.25
C PHE A 90 -15.30 17.42 17.14
N LEU A 91 -15.24 18.54 16.43
CA LEU A 91 -13.99 19.31 16.26
C LEU A 91 -13.55 20.06 17.53
N HIS A 92 -14.45 20.25 18.49
CA HIS A 92 -14.13 20.93 19.76
C HIS A 92 -13.46 19.99 20.76
N GLU A 93 -13.45 18.68 20.52
CA GLU A 93 -12.77 17.71 21.37
C GLU A 93 -11.25 17.80 21.18
N ALA A 94 -10.48 17.89 22.28
CA ALA A 94 -9.02 18.07 22.25
C ALA A 94 -8.26 16.99 21.44
N TRP A 95 -8.83 15.79 21.35
CA TRP A 95 -8.24 14.65 20.65
C TRP A 95 -8.78 14.45 19.23
N ALA A 96 -9.75 15.25 18.79
CA ALA A 96 -10.36 15.10 17.46
C ALA A 96 -9.37 15.18 16.29
N PRO A 97 -8.38 16.09 16.26
CA PRO A 97 -7.40 16.16 15.16
C PRO A 97 -6.60 14.86 15.02
N VAL A 98 -6.18 14.27 16.15
CA VAL A 98 -5.42 13.01 16.18
C VAL A 98 -6.29 11.85 15.72
N ARG A 99 -7.56 11.83 16.14
CA ARG A 99 -8.54 10.83 15.74
C ARG A 99 -8.82 10.87 14.23
N LEU A 100 -8.86 12.06 13.62
CA LEU A 100 -9.03 12.24 12.17
C LEU A 100 -7.76 11.88 11.37
N ALA A 101 -6.58 12.07 11.96
CA ALA A 101 -5.33 11.67 11.33
C ALA A 101 -5.20 10.15 11.16
N ALA A 102 -5.79 9.35 12.06
CA ALA A 102 -5.72 7.89 12.01
C ALA A 102 -6.31 7.27 10.71
N PRO A 103 -7.58 7.54 10.33
CA PRO A 103 -8.14 7.02 9.07
C PRO A 103 -7.40 7.57 7.85
N ALA A 104 -7.02 8.86 7.86
CA ALA A 104 -6.25 9.49 6.79
C ALA A 104 -4.90 8.78 6.57
N ALA A 105 -4.17 8.49 7.65
CA ALA A 105 -2.90 7.77 7.60
C ALA A 105 -3.07 6.34 7.07
N THR A 106 -4.13 5.62 7.49
CA THR A 106 -4.36 4.27 6.97
C THR A 106 -4.78 4.23 5.51
N MET A 107 -5.53 5.24 5.07
CA MET A 107 -5.88 5.40 3.67
C MET A 107 -4.64 5.70 2.81
N LEU A 108 -3.78 6.62 3.28
CA LEU A 108 -2.50 6.92 2.66
C LEU A 108 -1.59 5.69 2.61
N ALA A 109 -1.54 4.89 3.67
CA ALA A 109 -0.77 3.66 3.71
C ALA A 109 -1.26 2.66 2.64
N GLY A 110 -2.57 2.50 2.46
CA GLY A 110 -3.13 1.65 1.40
C GLY A 110 -2.78 2.13 -0.01
N ILE A 111 -2.83 3.45 -0.22
CA ILE A 111 -2.44 4.14 -1.46
C ILE A 111 -0.95 3.95 -1.77
N ILE A 112 -0.07 4.11 -0.78
CA ILE A 112 1.38 3.90 -0.92
C ILE A 112 1.68 2.41 -1.19
N LEU A 113 0.99 1.51 -0.48
CA LEU A 113 1.15 0.08 -0.66
C LEU A 113 0.71 -0.33 -2.08
N GLU A 114 -0.37 0.24 -2.61
CA GLU A 114 -0.74 0.02 -4.02
C GLU A 114 0.38 0.42 -4.97
N ASP A 115 0.99 1.59 -4.78
CA ASP A 115 2.07 2.05 -5.64
C ASP A 115 3.29 1.12 -5.55
N ALA A 116 3.57 0.60 -4.35
CA ALA A 116 4.60 -0.40 -4.12
C ALA A 116 4.28 -1.76 -4.76
N TYR A 117 3.02 -2.12 -4.97
CA TYR A 117 2.61 -3.39 -5.59
C TYR A 117 2.26 -3.26 -7.08
N ALA A 118 2.21 -2.05 -7.61
CA ALA A 118 2.01 -1.83 -9.03
C ALA A 118 3.15 -2.50 -9.84
N ALA A 119 2.75 -3.26 -10.87
CA ALA A 119 3.71 -3.88 -11.79
C ALA A 119 4.27 -2.81 -12.75
N PRO A 120 5.60 -2.77 -12.97
CA PRO A 120 6.18 -1.88 -13.97
C PRO A 120 5.73 -2.36 -15.35
N GLY A 121 4.79 -1.66 -15.99
CA GLY A 121 4.34 -1.94 -17.35
C GLY A 121 2.87 -2.34 -17.52
N LEU A 122 2.13 -2.63 -16.44
CA LEU A 122 0.68 -2.83 -16.55
C LEU A 122 -0.06 -1.48 -16.57
N ARG A 123 -0.79 -1.30 -17.68
CA ARG A 123 -1.44 -0.08 -18.17
C ARG A 123 -2.29 0.68 -17.13
N ALA A 124 -2.33 2.00 -17.31
CA ALA A 124 -2.95 3.03 -16.48
C ALA A 124 -4.37 2.77 -15.94
N GLY A 125 -5.16 1.88 -16.54
CA GLY A 125 -6.53 1.57 -16.08
C GLY A 125 -6.64 0.62 -14.89
N TRP A 126 -5.67 -0.30 -14.71
CA TRP A 126 -5.74 -1.31 -13.63
C TRP A 126 -5.24 -0.79 -12.26
N ARG A 127 -4.57 0.37 -12.26
CA ARG A 127 -4.10 1.09 -11.06
C ARG A 127 -5.21 1.83 -10.31
N LEU A 128 -6.45 1.78 -10.83
CA LEU A 128 -7.57 2.54 -10.28
C LEU A 128 -8.53 1.69 -9.42
N GLY A 129 -8.39 0.36 -9.43
CA GLY A 129 -9.43 -0.54 -8.90
C GLY A 129 -9.12 -1.25 -7.57
N ARG A 130 -7.87 -1.71 -7.34
CA ARG A 130 -7.58 -2.60 -6.19
C ARG A 130 -7.01 -1.88 -4.97
N GLY A 131 -6.15 -0.88 -5.13
CA GLY A 131 -5.59 -0.14 -4.00
C GLY A 131 -6.57 0.75 -3.27
N PRO A 132 -7.48 1.48 -3.95
CA PRO A 132 -8.53 2.25 -3.27
C PRO A 132 -9.37 1.37 -2.35
N VAL A 133 -9.65 0.12 -2.75
CA VAL A 133 -10.41 -0.83 -1.93
C VAL A 133 -9.67 -1.20 -0.65
N VAL A 134 -8.37 -1.50 -0.73
CA VAL A 134 -7.57 -1.81 0.47
C VAL A 134 -7.47 -0.60 1.39
N GLY A 135 -7.22 0.59 0.83
CA GLY A 135 -7.19 1.84 1.58
C GLY A 135 -8.51 2.17 2.28
N VAL A 136 -9.64 1.96 1.59
CA VAL A 136 -11.00 2.16 2.13
C VAL A 136 -11.31 1.16 3.24
N VAL A 137 -11.01 -0.12 3.05
CA VAL A 137 -11.27 -1.14 4.08
C VAL A 137 -10.46 -0.82 5.34
N LEU A 138 -9.17 -0.50 5.20
CA LEU A 138 -8.34 -0.11 6.33
C LEU A 138 -8.88 1.14 7.02
N MET A 139 -9.23 2.16 6.25
CA MET A 139 -9.80 3.41 6.75
C MET A 139 -11.13 3.21 7.48
N LEU A 140 -12.04 2.36 6.98
CA LEU A 140 -13.31 2.08 7.66
C LEU A 140 -13.07 1.33 8.97
N THR A 141 -12.14 0.37 8.98
CA THR A 141 -11.80 -0.36 10.21
C THR A 141 -11.16 0.53 11.26
N THR A 142 -10.32 1.49 10.88
CA THR A 142 -9.73 2.44 11.83
C THR A 142 -10.72 3.50 12.27
N ALA A 143 -11.56 4.02 11.38
CA ALA A 143 -12.63 4.94 11.75
C ALA A 143 -13.59 4.34 12.79
N ALA A 144 -13.95 3.05 12.63
CA ALA A 144 -14.76 2.32 13.60
C ALA A 144 -14.04 2.17 14.95
N ARG A 145 -12.75 1.82 14.96
CA ARG A 145 -11.97 1.67 16.21
C ARG A 145 -11.74 2.98 16.95
N VAL A 146 -11.57 4.06 16.21
CA VAL A 146 -11.33 5.39 16.75
C VAL A 146 -12.65 6.14 16.99
N ALA A 147 -13.79 5.44 16.90
CA ALA A 147 -15.15 5.93 17.17
C ALA A 147 -15.46 7.27 16.47
N ILE A 148 -15.07 7.37 15.20
CA ILE A 148 -15.38 8.53 14.37
C ILE A 148 -16.84 8.42 13.90
N PRO A 149 -17.62 9.51 13.87
CA PRO A 149 -18.99 9.46 13.38
C PRO A 149 -19.04 8.90 11.95
N GLY A 150 -19.97 7.98 11.68
CA GLY A 150 -20.04 7.26 10.40
C GLY A 150 -20.13 8.19 9.19
N LEU A 151 -20.87 9.30 9.30
CA LEU A 151 -20.98 10.30 8.24
C LEU A 151 -19.65 11.00 7.95
N VAL A 152 -18.87 11.33 8.99
CA VAL A 152 -17.53 11.93 8.84
C VAL A 152 -16.60 10.98 8.10
N ALA A 153 -16.66 9.68 8.43
CA ALA A 153 -15.91 8.66 7.71
C ALA A 153 -16.34 8.58 6.23
N ILE A 154 -17.64 8.51 5.94
CA ILE A 154 -18.16 8.41 4.56
C ILE A 154 -17.77 9.65 3.74
N TYR A 155 -18.02 10.86 4.23
CA TYR A 155 -17.70 12.09 3.50
C TYR A 155 -16.19 12.28 3.36
N GLY A 156 -15.43 12.12 4.46
CA GLY A 156 -13.98 12.27 4.44
C GLY A 156 -13.29 11.26 3.53
N GLY A 157 -13.79 10.02 3.51
CA GLY A 157 -13.32 8.94 2.64
C GLY A 157 -13.67 9.17 1.17
N ALA A 158 -14.93 9.51 0.86
CA ALA A 158 -15.36 9.76 -0.51
C ALA A 158 -14.62 10.95 -1.14
N VAL A 159 -14.56 12.08 -0.42
CA VAL A 159 -13.83 13.27 -0.87
C VAL A 159 -12.33 12.98 -0.96
N GLY A 160 -11.76 12.28 0.03
CA GLY A 160 -10.35 11.91 0.04
C GLY A 160 -9.94 11.00 -1.12
N LEU A 161 -10.80 10.04 -1.48
CA LEU A 161 -10.62 9.17 -2.65
C LEU A 161 -10.63 9.96 -3.95
N LEU A 162 -11.61 10.87 -4.09
CA LEU A 162 -11.73 11.72 -5.27
C LEU A 162 -10.51 12.63 -5.41
N LEU A 163 -10.08 13.27 -4.33
CA LEU A 163 -8.91 14.15 -4.34
C LEU A 163 -7.63 13.37 -4.62
N SER A 164 -7.44 12.21 -3.99
CA SER A 164 -6.28 11.35 -4.24
C SER A 164 -6.23 10.87 -5.70
N SER A 165 -7.40 10.49 -6.24
CA SER A 165 -7.53 10.11 -7.66
C SER A 165 -7.20 11.28 -8.60
N ALA A 166 -7.66 12.49 -8.27
CA ALA A 166 -7.35 13.70 -9.02
C ALA A 166 -5.85 14.04 -8.98
N VAL A 167 -5.21 13.96 -7.81
CA VAL A 167 -3.77 14.16 -7.66
C VAL A 167 -2.99 13.16 -8.51
N ARG A 168 -3.39 11.88 -8.53
CA ARG A 168 -2.75 10.85 -9.37
C ARG A 168 -2.95 11.09 -10.87
N LEU A 169 -4.06 11.71 -11.26
CA LEU A 169 -4.33 12.12 -12.64
C LEU A 169 -3.44 13.29 -13.09
N VAL A 170 -3.25 14.27 -12.22
CA VAL A 170 -2.42 15.47 -12.49
C VAL A 170 -0.92 15.13 -12.43
N PHE A 171 -0.53 14.27 -11.50
CA PHE A 171 0.87 13.89 -11.26
C PHE A 171 1.04 12.37 -11.47
N PRO A 172 1.19 11.91 -12.72
CA PRO A 172 1.50 10.52 -12.98
C PRO A 172 2.87 10.17 -12.38
N PRO A 173 3.03 9.01 -11.72
CA PRO A 173 4.30 8.64 -11.13
C PRO A 173 5.35 8.40 -12.22
N MET A 174 6.57 8.88 -11.99
CA MET A 174 7.69 8.73 -12.92
C MET A 174 7.99 7.25 -13.19
N ILE A 175 7.78 6.82 -14.42
CA ILE A 175 8.19 5.50 -14.90
C ILE A 175 9.62 5.66 -15.41
N PHE A 176 10.61 5.11 -14.70
CA PHE A 176 11.94 4.97 -15.28
C PHE A 176 11.85 4.03 -16.48
N PRO A 177 12.23 4.46 -17.70
CA PRO A 177 12.30 3.56 -18.83
C PRO A 177 13.37 2.51 -18.51
N THR A 178 12.95 1.25 -18.37
CA THR A 178 13.86 0.12 -18.45
C THR A 178 14.51 0.20 -19.84
N SER A 179 15.80 0.53 -19.88
CA SER A 179 16.61 0.48 -21.09
C SER A 179 16.38 -0.88 -21.75
N LYS A 180 15.78 -0.90 -22.94
CA LYS A 180 15.79 -2.11 -23.77
C LYS A 180 17.26 -2.50 -23.98
N PRO A 181 17.64 -3.79 -23.87
CA PRO A 181 18.89 -4.23 -24.45
C PRO A 181 18.79 -3.94 -25.96
N GLN A 182 19.72 -3.13 -26.46
CA GLN A 182 19.90 -3.00 -27.90
C GLN A 182 20.31 -4.36 -28.48
N PRO A 183 19.78 -4.73 -29.66
CA PRO A 183 20.06 -6.02 -30.29
C PRO A 183 21.53 -6.18 -30.67
#